data_AF-A0A6A5TIU7-F1
#
_entry.id   AF-A0A6A5TIU7-F1
#
_cell.length_a   1.000
_cell.length_b   1.000
_cell.length_c   1.000
_cell.angle_alpha   90.00
_cell.angle_beta   90.00
_cell.angle_gamma   90.00
#
_symmetry.space_group_name_H-M   'P 1'
#
loop_
_entity.id
_entity.type
_entity.pdbx_description
1 polymer ?
#
loop_
_entity_poly.entity_id
_entity_poly.type
_entity_poly.pdbx_seq_one_letter_code
_entity_poly.pdbx_strand_id
1 'polypeptide(L)'
;MDPIKPPKRVVLRFSVQYENEEAAINEAFFAKYGPKPIDDFYSHLMAPNESPKMHIILDLYCKTNAVIDPLTIEYQVFKVRKRDNFVFEQLNSAACEYARTRCSWVRWGTT
;
A
#
# COMPACT_ATOMS: atom_id res chain seq x y z
N MET A 1 3.24 -21.84 -16.03
CA MET A 1 3.60 -20.98 -14.88
C MET A 1 3.17 -19.58 -15.26
N ASP A 2 2.33 -18.94 -14.45
CA ASP A 2 2.02 -17.53 -14.66
C ASP A 2 3.32 -16.70 -14.54
N PRO A 3 3.48 -15.64 -15.35
CA PRO A 3 4.66 -14.80 -15.24
C PRO A 3 4.76 -14.22 -13.83
N ILE A 4 5.94 -14.37 -13.21
CA ILE A 4 6.24 -13.79 -11.91
C ILE A 4 6.03 -12.28 -12.01
N LYS A 5 5.08 -11.76 -11.24
CA LYS A 5 4.82 -10.33 -11.19
C LYS A 5 5.86 -9.66 -10.28
N PRO A 6 6.39 -8.49 -10.66
CA PRO A 6 7.41 -7.82 -9.87
C PRO A 6 6.85 -7.36 -8.52
N PRO A 7 7.64 -7.47 -7.42
CA PRO A 7 7.21 -7.04 -6.10
C PRO A 7 6.99 -5.53 -6.07
N LYS A 8 5.97 -5.10 -5.34
CA LYS A 8 5.60 -3.69 -5.24
C LYS A 8 5.02 -3.35 -3.88
N ARG A 9 5.42 -2.21 -3.32
CA ARG A 9 4.83 -1.65 -2.11
C ARG A 9 3.92 -0.48 -2.47
N VAL A 10 2.64 -0.58 -2.12
CA VAL A 10 1.67 0.51 -2.29
C VAL A 10 1.37 1.11 -0.92
N VAL A 11 1.41 2.44 -0.81
CA VAL A 11 1.07 3.16 0.41
C VAL A 11 -0.19 3.98 0.17
N LEU A 12 -1.28 3.62 0.84
CA LEU A 12 -2.55 4.34 0.80
C LEU A 12 -2.62 5.26 2.01
N ARG A 13 -2.51 6.57 1.79
CA ARG A 13 -2.57 7.59 2.84
C ARG A 13 -3.98 8.16 2.95
N PHE A 14 -4.62 7.98 4.09
CA PHE A 14 -6.03 8.35 4.28
C PHE A 14 -6.25 9.08 5.62
N SER A 15 -7.43 9.66 5.79
CA SER A 15 -7.79 10.39 7.02
C SER A 15 -8.17 9.42 8.13
N VAL A 16 -7.79 9.70 9.38
CA VAL A 16 -8.14 8.87 10.56
C VAL A 16 -9.65 8.64 10.72
N GLN A 17 -10.49 9.56 10.22
CA GLN A 17 -11.94 9.39 10.19
C GLN A 17 -12.42 8.15 9.41
N TYR A 18 -11.56 7.51 8.61
CA TYR A 18 -11.86 6.28 7.88
C TYR A 18 -11.09 5.07 8.44
N GLU A 19 -10.62 5.11 9.69
CA GLU A 19 -9.82 4.04 10.31
C GLU A 19 -10.50 2.67 10.27
N ASN A 20 -11.82 2.63 10.44
CA ASN A 20 -12.62 1.40 10.43
C ASN A 20 -12.99 0.93 9.01
N GLU A 21 -12.46 1.58 7.97
CA GLU A 21 -12.80 1.30 6.57
C GLU A 21 -11.64 0.66 5.79
N GLU A 22 -10.65 0.07 6.46
CA GLU A 22 -9.49 -0.58 5.81
C GLU A 22 -9.92 -1.57 4.70
N ALA A 23 -10.84 -2.49 5.02
CA ALA A 23 -11.33 -3.48 4.07
C ALA A 23 -11.95 -2.82 2.83
N ALA A 24 -12.80 -1.81 3.03
CA ALA A 24 -13.47 -1.09 1.94
C ALA A 24 -12.48 -0.26 1.09
N ILE A 25 -11.45 0.32 1.71
CA ILE A 25 -10.37 1.02 0.98
C ILE A 25 -9.60 0.03 0.10
N ASN A 26 -9.23 -1.14 0.65
CA ASN A 26 -8.52 -2.18 -0.10
C ASN A 26 -9.36 -2.72 -1.26
N GLU A 27 -10.64 -3.03 -1.03
CA GLU A 27 -11.57 -3.48 -2.08
C GLU A 27 -11.71 -2.44 -3.19
N ALA A 28 -11.92 -1.18 -2.85
CA ALA A 28 -12.03 -0.10 -3.84
C ALA A 28 -10.72 0.12 -4.62
N PHE A 29 -9.56 -0.06 -3.98
CA PHE A 29 -8.27 0.03 -4.64
C PHE A 29 -8.11 -1.08 -5.69
N PHE A 30 -8.34 -2.34 -5.32
CA PHE A 30 -8.21 -3.47 -6.24
C PHE A 30 -9.30 -3.46 -7.34
N ALA A 31 -10.51 -3.02 -7.04
CA ALA A 31 -11.54 -2.84 -8.06
C ALA A 31 -11.10 -1.84 -9.16
N LYS A 32 -10.28 -0.83 -8.80
CA LYS A 32 -9.84 0.22 -9.72
C LYS A 32 -8.53 -0.11 -10.46
N TYR A 33 -7.54 -0.65 -9.77
CA TYR A 33 -6.16 -0.79 -10.31
C TYR A 33 -5.79 -2.22 -10.71
N GLY A 34 -6.67 -3.18 -10.46
CA GLY A 34 -6.50 -4.56 -10.89
C GLY A 34 -6.73 -5.56 -9.76
N PRO A 35 -6.93 -6.83 -10.14
CA PRO A 35 -7.36 -7.84 -9.19
C PRO A 35 -6.39 -7.97 -8.03
N LYS A 36 -6.97 -8.08 -6.84
CA LYS A 36 -6.28 -8.46 -5.60
C LYS A 36 -5.52 -9.77 -5.83
N PRO A 37 -4.21 -9.84 -5.57
CA PRO A 37 -3.47 -11.10 -5.62
C PRO A 37 -4.11 -12.12 -4.67
N ILE A 38 -4.41 -13.31 -5.18
CA ILE A 38 -4.98 -14.40 -4.36
C ILE A 38 -3.85 -14.91 -3.46
N ASP A 39 -3.97 -14.64 -2.17
CA ASP A 39 -3.03 -15.10 -1.14
C ASP A 39 -1.56 -14.68 -1.36
N ASP A 40 -1.31 -13.63 -2.15
CA ASP A 40 0.05 -13.13 -2.46
C ASP A 40 0.14 -11.61 -2.28
N PHE A 41 -0.44 -11.13 -1.18
CA PHE A 41 -0.23 -9.77 -0.69
C PHE A 41 -0.41 -9.71 0.82
N TYR A 42 0.12 -8.65 1.43
CA TYR A 42 -0.11 -8.34 2.84
C TYR A 42 -0.59 -6.90 3.02
N SER A 43 -1.44 -6.65 4.02
CA SER A 43 -1.96 -5.31 4.38
C SER A 43 -1.48 -4.95 5.79
N HIS A 44 -0.67 -3.89 5.91
CA HIS A 44 -0.28 -3.33 7.19
C HIS A 44 -1.08 -2.06 7.44
N LEU A 45 -1.95 -2.08 8.45
CA LEU A 45 -2.59 -0.87 8.94
C LEU A 45 -1.66 -0.14 9.91
N MET A 46 -1.38 1.12 9.60
CA MET A 46 -0.42 1.94 10.32
C MET A 46 -1.13 3.13 10.96
N ALA A 47 -1.00 3.21 12.28
CA ALA A 47 -1.51 4.31 13.09
C ALA A 47 -0.92 5.66 12.64
N PRO A 48 -1.58 6.79 12.98
CA PRO A 48 -1.05 8.10 12.68
C PRO A 48 0.17 8.37 13.59
N ASN A 49 1.17 9.07 13.08
CA ASN A 49 2.27 9.58 13.93
C ASN A 49 1.96 11.00 14.40
N GLU A 50 2.34 12.01 13.60
CA GLU A 50 2.24 13.44 13.92
C GLU A 50 1.15 14.16 13.12
N SER A 51 0.30 13.43 12.40
CA SER A 51 -0.76 13.99 11.55
C SER A 51 -2.01 13.13 11.66
N PRO A 52 -3.21 13.66 11.35
CA PRO A 52 -4.46 12.87 11.35
C PRO A 52 -4.54 11.91 10.14
N LYS A 53 -3.39 11.41 9.67
CA LYS A 53 -3.28 10.55 8.49
C LYS A 53 -2.80 9.16 8.90
N MET A 54 -3.67 8.20 8.64
CA MET A 54 -3.40 6.77 8.69
C MET A 54 -2.78 6.32 7.37
N HIS A 55 -2.14 5.15 7.40
CA HIS A 55 -1.60 4.53 6.19
C HIS A 55 -1.98 3.06 6.15
N ILE A 56 -2.35 2.57 4.97
CA ILE A 56 -2.34 1.13 4.66
C ILE A 56 -1.13 0.90 3.76
N ILE A 57 -0.27 -0.04 4.14
CA ILE A 57 0.85 -0.49 3.31
C ILE A 57 0.46 -1.84 2.72
N LEU A 58 0.39 -1.92 1.39
CA LEU A 58 0.11 -3.15 0.66
C LEU A 58 1.42 -3.65 0.04
N ASP A 59 1.86 -4.82 0.48
CA ASP A 59 2.99 -5.52 -0.09
C ASP A 59 2.46 -6.53 -1.10
N LEU A 60 2.53 -6.20 -2.38
CA LEU A 60 2.00 -7.02 -3.46
C LEU A 60 3.08 -8.00 -3.96
N TYR A 61 2.67 -9.24 -4.19
CA TYR A 61 3.52 -10.35 -4.65
C TYR A 61 4.61 -10.73 -3.65
N CYS A 62 4.31 -10.62 -2.36
CA CYS A 62 5.28 -10.79 -1.28
C CYS A 62 5.64 -12.25 -0.96
N LYS A 63 4.77 -13.22 -1.28
CA LYS A 63 5.07 -14.65 -1.10
C LYS A 63 5.87 -15.18 -2.28
N THR A 64 5.52 -14.78 -3.51
CA THR A 64 6.29 -15.15 -4.71
C THR A 64 7.66 -14.48 -4.76
N ASN A 65 7.80 -13.29 -4.17
CA ASN A 65 9.06 -12.56 -4.02
C ASN A 65 9.41 -12.39 -2.54
N ALA A 66 9.81 -13.47 -1.88
CA ALA A 66 10.08 -13.48 -0.43
C ALA A 66 11.25 -12.58 -0.01
N VAL A 67 12.22 -12.35 -0.91
CA VAL A 67 13.38 -11.49 -0.68
C VAL A 67 13.31 -10.32 -1.63
N ILE A 68 13.36 -9.11 -1.07
CA ILE A 68 13.39 -7.87 -1.81
C ILE A 68 14.58 -7.02 -1.38
N ASP A 69 15.03 -6.14 -2.26
CA ASP A 69 15.88 -5.02 -1.87
C ASP A 69 14.99 -3.78 -1.60
N PRO A 70 14.88 -3.32 -0.35
CA PRO A 70 14.02 -2.20 0.03
C PRO A 70 14.39 -0.88 -0.68
N LEU A 71 15.62 -0.76 -1.19
CA LEU A 71 16.09 0.41 -1.92
C LEU A 71 15.56 0.46 -3.36
N THR A 72 15.37 -0.70 -3.98
CA THR A 72 15.07 -0.80 -5.41
C THR A 72 13.64 -1.23 -5.72
N ILE A 73 12.89 -1.77 -4.75
CA ILE A 73 11.47 -2.10 -4.98
C ILE A 73 10.66 -0.88 -5.41
N GLU A 74 9.68 -1.15 -6.27
CA GLU A 74 8.73 -0.14 -6.71
C GLU A 74 7.84 0.29 -5.54
N TYR A 75 7.75 1.60 -5.35
CA TYR A 75 6.81 2.24 -4.43
C TYR A 75 5.76 3.01 -5.23
N GLN A 76 4.50 2.83 -4.85
CA GLN A 76 3.42 3.71 -5.29
C GLN A 76 2.73 4.30 -4.08
N VAL A 77 2.51 5.62 -4.09
CA VAL A 77 1.83 6.30 -2.98
C VAL A 77 0.55 6.91 -3.51
N PHE A 78 -0.55 6.66 -2.82
CA PHE A 78 -1.85 7.23 -3.15
C PHE A 78 -2.38 8.03 -1.97
N LYS A 79 -2.87 9.24 -2.24
CA LYS A 79 -3.74 9.96 -1.32
C LYS A 79 -5.16 9.48 -1.53
N VAL A 80 -5.77 8.98 -0.46
CA VAL A 80 -7.16 8.49 -0.46
C VAL A 80 -8.07 9.57 0.12
N ARG A 81 -9.16 9.85 -0.59
CA ARG A 81 -10.24 10.73 -0.13
C ARG A 81 -11.57 10.00 -0.33
N LYS A 82 -12.58 10.32 0.48
CA LYS A 82 -13.94 9.80 0.30
C LYS A 82 -14.87 10.96 -0.06
N ARG A 83 -15.59 10.80 -1.16
CA ARG A 83 -16.79 11.58 -1.49
C ARG A 83 -17.98 10.64 -1.33
N ASP A 84 -18.63 10.25 -2.41
CA ASP A 84 -19.58 9.14 -2.43
C ASP A 84 -18.85 7.79 -2.45
N ASN A 85 -17.68 7.75 -3.10
CA ASN A 85 -16.78 6.59 -3.18
C ASN A 85 -15.35 6.99 -2.81
N PHE A 86 -14.48 5.99 -2.58
CA PHE A 86 -13.05 6.22 -2.41
C PHE A 86 -12.39 6.66 -3.72
N VAL A 87 -11.66 7.77 -3.64
CA VAL A 87 -10.89 8.35 -4.73
C VAL A 87 -9.42 8.26 -4.38
N PHE A 88 -8.64 7.72 -5.33
CA PHE A 88 -7.21 7.52 -5.23
C PHE A 88 -6.48 8.50 -6.15
N GLU A 89 -5.66 9.35 -5.56
CA GLU A 89 -4.78 10.29 -6.25
C GLU A 89 -3.35 9.78 -6.12
N GLN A 90 -2.74 9.33 -7.21
CA GLN A 90 -1.35 8.88 -7.20
C GLN A 90 -0.43 10.08 -7.01
N LEU A 91 0.49 9.97 -6.05
CA LEU A 91 1.49 10.99 -5.74
C LEU A 91 2.78 10.73 -6.52
N ASN A 92 3.64 11.74 -6.55
CA ASN A 92 4.89 11.75 -7.31
C ASN A 92 6.04 10.99 -6.60
N SER A 93 7.20 10.95 -7.27
CA SER A 93 8.41 10.28 -6.78
C SER A 93 8.88 10.76 -5.40
N ALA A 94 8.77 12.05 -5.10
CA ALA A 94 9.14 12.59 -3.78
C ALA A 94 8.30 11.97 -2.65
N ALA A 95 7.01 11.71 -2.90
CA ALA A 95 6.16 10.99 -1.94
C ALA A 95 6.61 9.53 -1.79
N CYS A 96 7.02 8.87 -2.88
CA CYS A 96 7.56 7.50 -2.85
C CYS A 96 8.89 7.42 -2.08
N GLU A 97 9.81 8.36 -2.27
CA GLU A 97 11.08 8.44 -1.52
C GLU A 97 10.83 8.64 -0.02
N TYR A 98 9.93 9.57 0.33
CA TYR A 98 9.55 9.78 1.72
C TYR A 98 8.90 8.53 2.33
N ALA A 99 7.99 7.87 1.60
CA ALA A 99 7.37 6.63 2.04
C ALA A 99 8.41 5.52 2.25
N ARG A 100 9.40 5.38 1.37
CA ARG A 100 10.49 4.40 1.51
C ARG A 100 11.26 4.60 2.81
N THR A 101 11.62 5.84 3.14
CA THR A 101 12.29 6.18 4.41
C THR A 101 11.42 5.83 5.61
N ARG A 102 10.13 6.18 5.56
CA ARG A 102 9.19 5.95 6.68
C ARG A 102 8.78 4.49 6.85
N CYS A 103 8.82 3.69 5.80
CA CYS A 103 8.51 2.26 5.82
C CYS A 103 9.75 1.38 6.03
N SER A 104 10.92 1.96 6.32
CA SER A 104 12.18 1.22 6.51
C SER A 104 12.13 0.15 7.61
N TRP A 105 11.27 0.34 8.60
CA TRP A 105 11.03 -0.62 9.69
C TRP A 105 9.88 -1.59 9.42
N VAL A 106 9.11 -1.37 8.34
CA VAL A 106 7.98 -2.23 7.97
C VAL A 106 8.52 -3.42 7.18
N ARG A 107 8.49 -4.59 7.83
CA ARG A 107 8.90 -5.87 7.24
C ARG A 107 8.09 -6.15 5.97
N TRP A 108 8.75 -6.73 4.97
CA TRP A 108 8.13 -7.09 3.69
C TRP A 108 7.24 -8.32 3.85
N GLY A 109 5.98 -8.23 3.42
CA GLY A 109 4.95 -9.20 3.81
C GLY A 109 4.91 -9.31 5.33
N THR A 110 4.62 -10.49 5.89
CA THR A 110 4.85 -10.72 7.33
C THR A 110 5.31 -12.12 7.72
N THR A 111 6.12 -12.78 6.89
CA THR A 111 6.71 -14.12 7.14
C THR A 111 5.72 -15.25 7.40
#